data_AF-A0A9D5GBX5-F1
#
_entry.id   AF-A0A9D5GBX5-F1
#
_cell.length_a   1.000
_cell.length_b   1.000
_cell.length_c   1.000
_cell.angle_alpha   90.00
_cell.angle_beta   90.00
_cell.angle_gamma   90.00
#
_symmetry.space_group_name_H-M   'P 1'
#
loop_
_entity.id
_entity.type
_entity.pdbx_description
1 polymer ?
#
loop_
_entity_poly.entity_id
_entity_poly.type
_entity_poly.pdbx_seq_one_letter_code
_entity_poly.pdbx_strand_id
1 'polypeptide(L)'
;MSITASAALLACAAVPGAVSAAQGRMLPQHAAPRGLRSADVANGGRVMVGSLRGVNSTQDAFVAGLRRLRGYFDGRPHMLGAVRSANGAITIGAFDATLRGAPVRGIAITAFEPRGGSRVGILFDYSDRIARSINPLFERVRGMMVPSSAPAVSAAAVKPLHAIEASDGTVDARIPAGWRPILLRDGAFAATGPDGSEVDQEVSLNFADPRSSLAGTPGWPALPYTAEPAQALSAATRYVVQRGGPDSHLHIERETRVSVPPGMGTAAELIGTETLRGGRPGRFDGVALVSPLGQYGGWSLSVKMISAPAETFQRELPTLLAIFESYHVNQERRGEQVHENIAAGWRQTQAILQANAEVQQRNSAVFNASMANARNVQDSIDRSTAGFVHYLNDTTVLQHVPNGETGTVNQNFATGLIRADPRNFREVPVSEYQKGIHY
;
A
#
# COMPACT_ATOMS: atom_id res chain seq x y z
N MET A 1 32.44 7.34 -4.05
CA MET A 1 31.94 8.25 -3.00
C MET A 1 30.51 8.59 -3.41
N SER A 2 29.57 7.76 -2.99
CA SER A 2 28.16 7.85 -3.41
C SER A 2 27.38 8.57 -2.33
N ILE A 3 26.83 9.74 -2.67
CA ILE A 3 25.95 10.54 -1.82
C ILE A 3 24.55 10.38 -2.39
N THR A 4 23.84 9.34 -1.98
CA THR A 4 22.38 9.21 -2.15
C THR A 4 21.76 9.57 -0.81
N ALA A 5 21.42 10.85 -0.64
CA ALA A 5 20.57 11.30 0.45
C ALA A 5 19.12 11.16 -0.01
N SER A 6 18.56 9.95 0.11
CA SER A 6 17.12 9.73 0.00
C SER A 6 16.45 10.41 1.19
N ALA A 7 16.02 11.65 1.01
CA ALA A 7 15.24 12.38 2.00
C ALA A 7 13.86 11.72 2.10
N ALA A 8 13.67 10.90 3.14
CA ALA A 8 12.35 10.48 3.57
C ALA A 8 11.55 11.73 3.97
N LEU A 9 10.50 12.06 3.20
CA LEU A 9 9.60 13.16 3.51
C LEU A 9 8.90 12.91 4.85
N LEU A 10 9.15 13.78 5.83
CA LEU A 10 8.30 13.90 7.02
C LEU A 10 6.95 14.48 6.62
N ALA A 11 5.88 13.72 6.82
CA ALA A 11 4.52 14.27 6.91
C ALA A 11 4.30 14.81 8.33
N CYS A 12 4.28 16.13 8.50
CA CYS A 12 3.79 16.76 9.73
C CYS A 12 2.25 16.84 9.69
N ALA A 13 1.59 16.28 10.70
CA ALA A 13 0.18 16.55 10.97
C ALA A 13 0.00 18.05 11.28
N ALA A 14 -0.85 18.73 10.49
CA ALA A 14 -1.22 20.11 10.71
C ALA A 14 -2.34 20.19 11.76
N VAL A 15 -2.13 20.97 12.82
CA VAL A 15 -3.19 21.42 13.72
C VAL A 15 -3.93 22.58 13.03
N PRO A 16 -5.27 22.61 12.97
CA PRO A 16 -6.01 23.69 12.33
C PRO A 16 -6.00 24.94 13.23
N GLY A 17 -5.16 25.90 12.87
CA GLY A 17 -5.28 27.30 13.30
C GLY A 17 -5.43 28.17 12.07
N ALA A 18 -6.46 29.00 12.03
CA ALA A 18 -6.75 29.90 10.91
C ALA A 18 -5.54 30.78 10.57
N VAL A 19 -5.09 30.77 9.31
CA VAL A 19 -4.00 31.63 8.83
C VAL A 19 -4.52 32.50 7.70
N SER A 20 -4.58 33.80 7.98
CA SER A 20 -4.71 34.86 6.97
C SER A 20 -3.54 34.77 5.98
N ALA A 21 -3.82 34.96 4.69
CA ALA A 21 -2.84 34.86 3.61
C ALA A 21 -1.80 35.98 3.69
N ALA A 22 -0.72 35.76 4.44
CA ALA A 22 0.43 36.67 4.49
C ALA A 22 1.29 36.50 3.24
N GLN A 23 1.18 37.43 2.29
CA GLN A 23 2.09 37.58 1.16
C GLN A 23 3.53 37.84 1.66
N GLY A 24 4.49 37.06 1.14
CA GLY A 24 5.87 37.50 0.90
C GLY A 24 6.76 37.98 2.06
N ARG A 25 6.51 37.64 3.34
CA ARG A 25 7.39 38.09 4.44
C ARG A 25 8.83 37.56 4.26
N MET A 26 9.80 38.39 3.93
CA MET A 26 11.21 37.97 3.88
C MET A 26 11.75 37.78 5.31
N LEU A 27 12.74 36.90 5.47
CA LEU A 27 13.48 36.81 6.73
C LEU A 27 14.27 38.10 6.97
N PRO A 28 14.50 38.51 8.22
CA PRO A 28 15.37 39.66 8.51
C PRO A 28 16.74 39.49 7.85
N GLN A 29 17.22 40.55 7.20
CA GLN A 29 18.54 40.55 6.58
C GLN A 29 19.62 40.44 7.65
N HIS A 30 20.51 39.44 7.52
CA HIS A 30 21.62 39.22 8.44
C HIS A 30 22.79 38.62 7.67
N ALA A 31 23.95 39.27 7.75
CA ALA A 31 25.17 38.83 7.08
C ALA A 31 25.53 37.39 7.51
N ALA A 32 25.88 36.56 6.53
CA ALA A 32 26.26 35.18 6.78
C ALA A 32 27.46 35.10 7.75
N PRO A 33 27.50 34.10 8.66
CA PRO A 33 28.67 33.87 9.48
C PRO A 33 29.91 33.60 8.65
N ARG A 34 31.09 33.94 9.19
CA ARG A 34 32.37 33.71 8.51
C ARG A 34 32.50 32.25 8.05
N GLY A 35 32.86 32.08 6.78
CA GLY A 35 33.03 30.76 6.16
C GLY A 35 31.75 30.06 5.72
N LEU A 36 30.60 30.74 5.80
CA LEU A 36 29.34 30.32 5.19
C LEU A 36 28.96 31.31 4.08
N ARG A 37 28.52 30.79 2.94
CA ARG A 37 27.86 31.57 1.89
C ARG A 37 26.35 31.45 2.09
N SER A 38 25.61 32.55 2.03
CA SER A 38 24.15 32.55 2.15
C SER A 38 23.45 32.89 0.84
N ALA A 39 22.25 32.34 0.65
CA ALA A 39 21.31 32.80 -0.36
C ALA A 39 19.88 32.76 0.20
N ASP A 40 19.09 33.78 -0.13
CA ASP A 40 17.65 33.79 0.12
C ASP A 40 16.92 33.07 -1.03
N VAL A 41 15.74 32.52 -0.76
CA VAL A 41 14.89 31.86 -1.77
C VAL A 41 13.69 32.76 -2.09
N ALA A 42 13.32 32.83 -3.38
CA ALA A 42 12.11 33.54 -3.81
C ALA A 42 10.91 32.87 -3.15
N ASN A 43 10.16 33.62 -2.33
CA ASN A 43 9.08 33.17 -1.41
C ASN A 43 9.49 32.88 0.04
N GLY A 44 10.74 33.16 0.42
CA GLY A 44 11.18 33.17 1.81
C GLY A 44 12.15 32.05 2.17
N GLY A 45 12.65 32.10 3.39
CA GLY A 45 13.70 31.21 3.85
C GLY A 45 15.10 31.62 3.37
N ARG A 46 16.10 31.02 4.02
CA ARG A 46 17.51 31.27 3.77
C ARG A 46 18.27 29.96 3.83
N VAL A 47 19.21 29.81 2.91
CA VAL A 47 20.18 28.71 2.91
C VAL A 47 21.57 29.23 3.18
N MET A 48 22.40 28.41 3.83
CA MET A 48 23.80 28.67 4.06
C MET A 48 24.62 27.41 3.81
N VAL A 49 25.72 27.55 3.09
CA VAL A 49 26.62 26.42 2.79
C VAL A 49 28.06 26.82 3.08
N GLY A 50 28.83 25.89 3.65
CA GLY A 50 30.27 26.09 3.84
C GLY A 50 31.05 24.79 4.01
N SER A 51 32.35 24.88 3.78
CA SER A 51 33.29 23.76 3.98
C SER A 51 33.77 23.72 5.42
N LEU A 52 33.85 22.52 5.99
CA LEU A 52 34.37 22.23 7.32
C LEU A 52 35.79 21.66 7.19
N ARG A 53 36.70 22.12 8.04
CA ARG A 53 38.11 21.67 8.09
C ARG A 53 38.42 21.21 9.52
N GLY A 54 39.36 20.28 9.65
CA GLY A 54 39.82 19.79 10.95
C GLY A 54 38.75 19.02 11.74
N VAL A 55 37.79 18.42 11.05
CA VAL A 55 36.76 17.57 11.66
C VAL A 55 37.15 16.11 11.43
N ASN A 56 37.07 15.29 12.47
CA ASN A 56 37.54 13.89 12.44
C ASN A 56 36.41 12.87 12.45
N SER A 57 35.17 13.34 12.60
CA SER A 57 33.98 12.53 12.56
C SER A 57 32.79 13.34 12.04
N THR A 58 31.70 12.65 11.73
CA THR A 58 30.45 13.29 11.31
C THR A 58 29.78 14.05 12.45
N GLN A 59 29.90 13.56 13.68
CA GLN A 59 29.43 14.29 14.85
C GLN A 59 30.23 15.59 15.05
N ASP A 60 31.57 15.52 14.88
CA ASP A 60 32.41 16.71 14.93
C ASP A 60 32.07 17.68 13.80
N ALA A 61 31.80 17.16 12.60
CA ALA A 61 31.36 17.96 11.46
C ALA A 61 30.04 18.67 11.75
N PHE A 62 29.05 17.96 12.29
CA PHE A 62 27.76 18.51 12.68
C PHE A 62 27.90 19.60 13.74
N VAL A 63 28.63 19.31 14.82
CA VAL A 63 28.88 20.27 15.92
C VAL A 63 29.73 21.45 15.45
N ALA A 64 30.69 21.25 14.54
CA ALA A 64 31.46 22.34 13.93
C ALA A 64 30.60 23.22 13.03
N GLY A 65 29.67 22.63 12.27
CA GLY A 65 28.68 23.34 11.48
C GLY A 65 27.79 24.23 12.34
N LEU A 66 27.22 23.68 13.42
CA LEU A 66 26.40 24.45 14.37
C LEU A 66 27.21 25.53 15.10
N ARG A 67 28.48 25.27 15.43
CA ARG A 67 29.36 26.28 16.04
C ARG A 67 29.54 27.51 15.15
N ARG A 68 29.49 27.37 13.82
CA ARG A 68 29.55 28.53 12.90
C ARG A 68 28.30 29.41 12.94
N LEU A 69 27.18 28.90 13.44
CA LEU A 69 25.95 29.67 13.63
C LEU A 69 25.94 30.47 14.95
N ARG A 70 26.98 30.35 15.78
CA ARG A 70 27.07 31.08 17.04
C ARG A 70 27.03 32.59 16.79
N GLY A 71 26.06 33.27 17.41
CA GLY A 71 25.85 34.71 17.25
C GLY A 71 25.14 35.11 15.95
N TYR A 72 24.71 34.15 15.12
CA TYR A 72 23.84 34.45 13.97
C TYR A 72 22.37 34.56 14.37
N PHE A 73 21.94 33.65 15.24
CA PHE A 73 20.64 33.70 15.90
C PHE A 73 20.75 34.45 17.22
N ASP A 74 19.63 34.96 17.73
CA ASP A 74 19.57 35.73 18.98
C ASP A 74 19.98 34.89 20.20
N GLY A 75 19.94 33.56 20.05
CA GLY A 75 20.39 32.60 21.04
C GLY A 75 20.95 31.34 20.38
N ARG A 76 21.30 30.35 21.22
CA ARG A 76 21.73 29.03 20.73
C ARG A 76 20.51 28.31 20.11
N PRO A 77 20.61 27.80 18.87
CA PRO A 77 19.56 26.96 18.30
C PRO A 77 19.23 25.78 19.20
N HIS A 78 17.94 25.55 19.43
CA HIS A 78 17.41 24.42 20.18
C HIS A 78 17.21 23.24 19.23
N MET A 79 17.97 22.17 19.42
CA MET A 79 17.89 20.98 18.57
C MET A 79 16.62 20.19 18.90
N LEU A 80 15.82 19.89 17.88
CA LEU A 80 14.62 19.05 18.00
C LEU A 80 14.96 17.57 17.86
N GLY A 81 16.01 17.27 17.11
CA GLY A 81 16.50 15.92 16.89
C GLY A 81 17.55 15.89 15.78
N ALA A 82 18.28 14.80 15.70
CA ALA A 82 19.22 14.55 14.61
C ALA A 82 19.24 13.06 14.24
N VAL A 83 19.40 12.80 12.95
CA VAL A 83 19.53 11.47 12.36
C VAL A 83 20.83 11.39 11.58
N ARG A 84 21.44 10.21 11.58
CA ARG A 84 22.68 9.94 10.87
C ARG A 84 22.42 8.92 9.77
N SER A 85 23.06 9.08 8.61
CA SER A 85 23.07 8.03 7.59
C SER A 85 23.82 6.80 8.13
N ALA A 86 23.47 5.60 7.67
CA ALA A 86 24.05 4.38 8.22
C ALA A 86 25.54 4.20 7.92
N ASN A 87 26.01 4.68 6.77
CA ASN A 87 27.45 4.76 6.48
C ASN A 87 28.18 5.81 7.34
N GLY A 88 27.44 6.51 8.21
CA GLY A 88 27.92 7.54 9.09
C GLY A 88 28.26 8.84 8.38
N ALA A 89 28.30 8.92 7.05
CA ALA A 89 28.85 10.04 6.31
C ALA A 89 27.98 11.31 6.36
N ILE A 90 26.68 11.20 6.66
CA ILE A 90 25.76 12.33 6.67
C ILE A 90 25.07 12.42 8.04
N THR A 91 24.86 13.64 8.52
CA THR A 91 24.00 13.91 9.68
C THR A 91 23.04 15.03 9.33
N ILE A 92 21.77 14.84 9.63
CA ILE A 92 20.71 15.81 9.42
C ILE A 92 20.06 16.08 10.77
N GLY A 93 19.96 17.34 11.18
CA GLY A 93 19.28 17.70 12.42
C GLY A 93 18.35 18.88 12.24
N ALA A 94 17.18 18.80 12.85
CA ALA A 94 16.20 19.87 12.88
C ALA A 94 16.39 20.74 14.12
N PHE A 95 16.15 22.04 14.00
CA PHE A 95 16.29 22.98 15.10
C PHE A 95 15.25 24.09 15.06
N ASP A 96 14.95 24.65 16.23
CA ASP A 96 14.28 25.92 16.41
C ASP A 96 15.28 27.00 16.84
N ALA A 97 15.08 28.23 16.39
CA ALA A 97 15.89 29.37 16.79
C ALA A 97 15.08 30.68 16.70
N THR A 98 15.72 31.80 17.05
CA THR A 98 15.15 33.14 16.90
C THR A 98 16.14 34.00 16.13
N LEU A 99 15.66 34.72 15.13
CA LEU A 99 16.45 35.63 14.30
C LEU A 99 15.84 37.03 14.38
N ARG A 100 16.50 37.95 15.09
CA ARG A 100 16.06 39.32 15.34
C ARG A 100 14.61 39.40 15.85
N GLY A 101 14.31 38.60 16.87
CA GLY A 101 13.00 38.49 17.50
C GLY A 101 12.00 37.60 16.77
N ALA A 102 12.32 37.09 15.57
CA ALA A 102 11.40 36.26 14.82
C ALA A 102 11.70 34.76 14.97
N PRO A 103 10.69 33.91 15.28
CA PRO A 103 10.89 32.48 15.41
C PRO A 103 11.16 31.84 14.06
N VAL A 104 12.21 31.03 13.99
CA VAL A 104 12.60 30.29 12.79
C VAL A 104 12.79 28.82 13.11
N ARG A 105 12.52 27.97 12.11
CA ARG A 105 12.78 26.53 12.15
C ARG A 105 13.64 26.16 10.96
N GLY A 106 14.57 25.23 11.18
CA GLY A 106 15.52 24.86 10.15
C GLY A 106 16.05 23.44 10.25
N ILE A 107 16.83 23.09 9.24
CA ILE A 107 17.55 21.83 9.12
C ILE A 107 19.03 22.15 8.87
N ALA A 108 19.90 21.51 9.64
CA ALA A 108 21.32 21.44 9.41
C ALA A 108 21.68 20.06 8.82
N ILE A 109 22.43 20.05 7.73
CA ILE A 109 22.91 18.87 7.02
C ILE A 109 24.42 18.95 7.01
N THR A 110 25.10 17.91 7.46
CA THR A 110 26.54 17.80 7.31
C THR A 110 26.92 16.54 6.59
N ALA A 111 27.77 16.68 5.58
CA ALA A 111 28.48 15.58 4.94
C ALA A 111 29.91 15.56 5.49
N PHE A 112 30.34 14.43 6.03
CA PHE A 112 31.68 14.19 6.51
C PHE A 112 32.48 13.43 5.47
N GLU A 113 33.66 13.96 5.14
CA GLU A 113 34.63 13.30 4.30
C GLU A 113 36.00 13.24 5.01
N PRO A 114 36.50 12.04 5.34
CA PRO A 114 37.74 11.85 6.08
C PRO A 114 38.97 12.50 5.44
N ARG A 115 38.99 12.61 4.11
CA ARG A 115 40.14 13.13 3.34
C ARG A 115 40.15 14.65 3.17
N GLY A 116 39.31 15.36 3.93
CA GLY A 116 39.19 16.80 3.82
C GLY A 116 38.24 17.19 2.69
N GLY A 117 36.95 17.08 2.94
CA GLY A 117 35.90 17.50 2.00
C GLY A 117 34.59 17.85 2.69
N SER A 118 34.56 17.80 4.02
CA SER A 118 33.35 17.91 4.82
C SER A 118 32.64 19.24 4.57
N ARG A 119 31.31 19.21 4.52
CA ARG A 119 30.47 20.37 4.22
C ARG A 119 29.31 20.44 5.21
N VAL A 120 28.83 21.66 5.41
CA VAL A 120 27.58 21.93 6.10
C VAL A 120 26.64 22.70 5.18
N GLY A 121 25.37 22.32 5.18
CA GLY A 121 24.24 23.05 4.64
C GLY A 121 23.27 23.35 5.78
N ILE A 122 22.83 24.58 5.88
CA ILE A 122 21.81 25.00 6.83
C ILE A 122 20.71 25.65 6.02
N LEU A 123 19.48 25.19 6.18
CA LEU A 123 18.30 25.80 5.58
C LEU A 123 17.29 26.11 6.68
N PHE A 124 16.67 27.29 6.63
CA PHE A 124 15.67 27.67 7.62
C PHE A 124 14.72 28.71 7.07
N ASP A 125 13.55 28.80 7.69
CA ASP A 125 12.53 29.82 7.42
C ASP A 125 11.74 30.11 8.71
N TYR A 126 10.76 31.01 8.66
CA TYR A 126 9.80 31.16 9.76
C TYR A 126 9.14 29.81 10.09
N SER A 127 8.92 29.56 11.38
CA SER A 127 8.46 28.26 11.87
C SER A 127 7.11 27.82 11.30
N ASP A 128 6.24 28.77 10.94
CA ASP A 128 4.93 28.55 10.32
C ASP A 128 4.98 28.35 8.79
N ARG A 129 6.16 28.51 8.17
CA ARG A 129 6.36 28.36 6.71
C ARG A 129 7.26 27.23 6.30
N ILE A 130 8.11 26.74 7.19
CA ILE A 130 9.15 25.76 6.85
C ILE A 130 8.60 24.53 6.11
N ALA A 131 7.41 24.04 6.47
CA ALA A 131 6.78 22.91 5.79
C ALA A 131 6.51 23.15 4.29
N ARG A 132 6.25 24.41 3.90
CA ARG A 132 6.02 24.82 2.50
C ARG A 132 7.31 25.23 1.79
N SER A 133 8.29 25.76 2.53
CA SER A 133 9.55 26.25 1.93
C SER A 133 10.67 25.21 1.89
N ILE A 134 10.49 24.03 2.49
CA ILE A 134 11.55 23.02 2.61
C ILE A 134 12.07 22.51 1.26
N ASN A 135 11.20 22.17 0.32
CA ASN A 135 11.60 21.68 -1.01
C ASN A 135 12.42 22.72 -1.78
N PRO A 136 11.97 23.98 -1.97
CA PRO A 136 12.77 24.97 -2.68
C PRO A 136 14.05 25.36 -1.92
N LEU A 137 14.08 25.25 -0.58
CA LEU A 137 15.30 25.41 0.20
C LEU A 137 16.31 24.28 -0.07
N PHE A 138 15.86 23.03 -0.16
CA PHE A 138 16.72 21.89 -0.50
C PHE A 138 17.33 22.02 -1.90
N GLU A 139 16.52 22.40 -2.89
CA GLU A 139 17.00 22.67 -4.24
C GLU A 139 18.08 23.75 -4.26
N ARG A 140 17.89 24.82 -3.48
CA ARG A 140 18.88 25.89 -3.36
C ARG A 140 20.16 25.42 -2.68
N VAL A 141 20.07 24.62 -1.62
CA VAL A 141 21.25 24.04 -0.94
C VAL A 141 22.02 23.14 -1.90
N ARG A 142 21.35 22.26 -2.65
CA ARG A 142 21.97 21.38 -3.65
C ARG A 142 22.76 22.18 -4.67
N GLY A 143 22.15 23.20 -5.28
CA GLY A 143 22.82 24.09 -6.23
C GLY A 143 24.05 24.81 -5.66
N MET A 144 24.04 25.14 -4.35
CA MET A 144 25.18 25.78 -3.69
C MET A 144 26.29 24.81 -3.24
N MET A 145 25.97 23.52 -3.10
CA MET A 145 26.90 22.48 -2.63
C MET A 145 27.75 21.85 -3.73
N VAL A 146 27.40 22.02 -5.01
CA VAL A 146 28.24 21.56 -6.13
C VAL A 146 29.51 22.43 -6.17
N PRO A 147 30.72 21.84 -6.10
CA PRO A 147 31.95 22.62 -6.14
C PRO A 147 32.17 23.18 -7.55
N SER A 148 32.34 24.49 -7.66
CA SER A 148 32.67 25.19 -8.91
C SER A 148 34.10 24.92 -9.42
N SER A 149 34.83 23.97 -8.84
CA SER A 149 36.25 23.75 -9.14
C SER A 149 36.74 22.42 -8.53
N ALA A 150 36.28 21.29 -9.08
CA ALA A 150 37.02 20.03 -9.03
C ALA A 150 37.64 19.80 -10.41
N PRO A 151 38.88 19.28 -10.53
CA PRO A 151 39.39 18.87 -11.83
C PRO A 151 38.41 17.87 -12.42
N ALA A 152 38.00 18.11 -13.66
CA ALA A 152 37.06 17.28 -14.38
C ALA A 152 37.61 15.85 -14.50
N VAL A 153 37.31 15.00 -13.52
CA VAL A 153 36.92 13.64 -13.87
C VAL A 153 35.75 13.88 -14.79
N SER A 154 35.94 13.69 -16.10
CA SER A 154 34.92 13.92 -17.13
C SER A 154 33.59 13.44 -16.56
N ALA A 155 32.76 14.39 -16.10
CA ALA A 155 31.47 14.07 -15.55
C ALA A 155 30.78 13.44 -16.73
N ALA A 156 30.58 12.11 -16.68
CA ALA A 156 29.92 11.40 -17.75
C ALA A 156 28.64 12.19 -18.01
N ALA A 157 28.59 12.85 -19.18
CA ALA A 157 27.57 13.83 -19.44
C ALA A 157 26.24 13.08 -19.29
N VAL A 158 25.40 13.54 -18.36
CA VAL A 158 24.06 12.98 -18.19
C VAL A 158 23.41 13.04 -19.57
N LYS A 159 23.01 11.87 -20.08
CA LYS A 159 22.41 11.79 -21.41
C LYS A 159 21.16 12.70 -21.42
N PRO A 160 20.92 13.50 -22.48
CA PRO A 160 19.74 14.34 -22.54
C PRO A 160 18.47 13.53 -22.28
N LEU A 161 17.63 14.03 -21.37
CA LEU A 161 16.39 13.37 -20.99
C LEU A 161 15.22 13.97 -21.76
N HIS A 162 14.28 13.12 -22.17
CA HIS A 162 13.03 13.51 -22.82
C HIS A 162 11.86 13.16 -21.91
N ALA A 163 10.87 14.04 -21.86
CA ALA A 163 9.67 13.83 -21.07
C ALA A 163 8.86 12.65 -21.59
N ILE A 164 8.29 11.90 -20.65
CA ILE A 164 7.33 10.84 -20.85
C ILE A 164 6.19 11.02 -19.85
N GLU A 165 5.00 10.69 -20.29
CA GLU A 165 3.80 10.77 -19.46
C GLU A 165 3.08 9.42 -19.50
N ALA A 166 2.56 8.97 -18.35
CA ALA A 166 1.66 7.84 -18.34
C ALA A 166 0.38 8.17 -19.12
N SER A 167 -0.21 7.19 -19.81
CA SER A 167 -1.46 7.41 -20.56
C SER A 167 -2.63 7.84 -19.68
N ASP A 168 -2.54 7.62 -18.37
CA ASP A 168 -3.51 8.04 -17.36
C ASP A 168 -3.13 9.35 -16.64
N GLY A 169 -2.02 10.00 -17.03
CA GLY A 169 -1.54 11.26 -16.45
C GLY A 169 -1.04 11.17 -15.01
N THR A 170 -0.85 9.96 -14.47
CA THR A 170 -0.41 9.78 -13.07
C THR A 170 1.09 9.96 -12.87
N VAL A 171 1.88 9.81 -13.94
CA VAL A 171 3.34 9.90 -13.92
C VAL A 171 3.81 10.91 -14.95
N ASP A 172 4.64 11.85 -14.50
CA ASP A 172 5.57 12.62 -15.33
C ASP A 172 6.98 12.16 -14.98
N ALA A 173 7.75 11.75 -15.98
CA ALA A 173 9.14 11.33 -15.81
C ALA A 173 9.96 11.72 -17.04
N ARG A 174 11.28 11.62 -16.94
CA ARG A 174 12.17 11.86 -18.08
C ARG A 174 13.18 10.73 -18.25
N ILE A 175 13.36 10.29 -19.48
CA ILE A 175 14.29 9.20 -19.81
C ILE A 175 15.19 9.56 -21.00
N PRO A 176 16.42 9.01 -21.08
CA PRO A 176 17.28 9.21 -22.23
C PRO A 176 16.70 8.57 -23.50
N ALA A 177 17.15 9.04 -24.66
CA ALA A 177 16.86 8.38 -25.92
C ALA A 177 17.31 6.89 -25.90
N GLY A 178 16.45 6.01 -26.44
CA GLY A 178 16.70 4.57 -26.51
C GLY A 178 16.31 3.78 -25.26
N TRP A 179 15.94 4.44 -24.16
CA TRP A 179 15.34 3.79 -23.00
C TRP A 179 13.88 3.43 -23.29
N ARG A 180 13.42 2.33 -22.71
CA ARG A 180 12.04 1.84 -22.85
C ARG A 180 11.30 2.06 -21.53
N PRO A 181 10.31 2.96 -21.48
CA PRO A 181 9.48 3.11 -20.30
C PRO A 181 8.51 1.93 -20.17
N ILE A 182 8.31 1.49 -18.94
CA ILE A 182 7.28 0.56 -18.52
C ILE A 182 6.38 1.37 -17.58
N LEU A 183 5.32 1.93 -18.17
CA LEU A 183 4.34 2.72 -17.45
C LEU A 183 3.33 1.76 -16.83
N LEU A 184 3.36 1.66 -15.51
CA LEU A 184 2.42 0.85 -14.75
C LEU A 184 1.29 1.75 -14.23
N ARG A 185 0.15 1.15 -13.88
CA ARG A 185 -0.97 1.87 -13.26
C ARG A 185 -0.60 2.34 -11.85
N ASP A 186 -1.43 3.21 -11.29
CA ASP A 186 -1.32 3.71 -9.90
C ASP A 186 -0.04 4.52 -9.63
N GLY A 187 0.53 5.11 -10.69
CA GLY A 187 1.71 5.93 -10.64
C GLY A 187 3.03 5.15 -10.49
N ALA A 188 3.04 3.83 -10.68
CA ALA A 188 4.30 3.09 -10.74
C ALA A 188 5.00 3.31 -12.10
N PHE A 189 6.32 3.43 -12.06
CA PHE A 189 7.13 3.70 -13.24
C PHE A 189 8.37 2.83 -13.22
N ALA A 190 8.67 2.19 -14.34
CA ALA A 190 9.97 1.59 -14.56
C ALA A 190 10.53 2.02 -15.92
N ALA A 191 11.84 1.96 -16.10
CA ALA A 191 12.46 2.18 -17.39
C ALA A 191 13.69 1.31 -17.56
N THR A 192 13.83 0.68 -18.74
CA THR A 192 14.98 -0.17 -19.06
C THR A 192 15.81 0.47 -20.17
N GLY A 193 17.12 0.60 -19.93
CA GLY A 193 18.11 1.06 -20.87
C GLY A 193 18.56 -0.02 -21.86
N PRO A 194 19.18 0.37 -22.98
CA PRO A 194 19.63 -0.56 -24.02
C PRO A 194 20.74 -1.52 -23.57
N ASP A 195 21.46 -1.20 -22.50
CA ASP A 195 22.53 -2.02 -21.93
C ASP A 195 22.06 -2.96 -20.80
N GLY A 196 20.76 -2.96 -20.49
CA GLY A 196 20.17 -3.71 -19.38
C GLY A 196 20.07 -2.91 -18.08
N SER A 197 20.42 -1.62 -18.07
CA SER A 197 20.18 -0.76 -16.92
C SER A 197 18.69 -0.57 -16.65
N GLU A 198 18.31 -0.38 -15.39
CA GLU A 198 16.92 -0.26 -14.96
C GLU A 198 16.75 0.83 -13.91
N VAL A 199 15.58 1.46 -13.91
CA VAL A 199 15.12 2.36 -12.84
C VAL A 199 13.68 1.99 -12.52
N ASP A 200 13.40 1.70 -11.26
CA ASP A 200 12.10 1.34 -10.72
C ASP A 200 11.64 2.39 -9.70
N GLN A 201 10.40 2.84 -9.84
CA GLN A 201 9.75 3.82 -8.97
C GLN A 201 8.35 3.34 -8.57
N GLU A 202 8.13 3.22 -7.26
CA GLU A 202 6.86 2.82 -6.66
C GLU A 202 6.34 1.46 -7.16
N VAL A 203 7.22 0.60 -7.68
CA VAL A 203 6.83 -0.75 -8.14
C VAL A 203 6.43 -1.56 -6.91
N SER A 204 5.17 -1.99 -6.88
CA SER A 204 4.60 -2.69 -5.72
C SER A 204 4.09 -4.07 -6.10
N LEU A 205 4.51 -5.08 -5.34
CA LEU A 205 4.06 -6.46 -5.45
C LEU A 205 3.17 -6.80 -4.25
N ASN A 206 1.97 -7.30 -4.52
CA ASN A 206 1.01 -7.69 -3.49
C ASN A 206 1.01 -9.20 -3.31
N PHE A 207 1.01 -9.66 -2.06
CA PHE A 207 1.04 -11.07 -1.69
C PHE A 207 0.00 -11.37 -0.61
N ALA A 208 -0.42 -12.63 -0.52
CA ALA A 208 -1.14 -13.18 0.61
C ALA A 208 -0.21 -14.05 1.45
N ASP A 209 -0.21 -13.86 2.78
CA ASP A 209 0.45 -14.81 3.67
C ASP A 209 -0.27 -16.17 3.56
N PRO A 210 0.45 -17.30 3.38
CA PRO A 210 -0.17 -18.62 3.23
C PRO A 210 -1.02 -19.06 4.43
N ARG A 211 -0.86 -18.43 5.60
CA ARG A 211 -1.64 -18.71 6.82
C ARG A 211 -2.91 -17.85 6.91
N SER A 212 -3.16 -16.98 5.93
CA SER A 212 -4.25 -16.01 5.95
C SER A 212 -5.51 -16.50 5.27
N SER A 213 -6.63 -15.78 5.47
CA SER A 213 -7.87 -16.00 4.74
C SER A 213 -7.78 -15.66 3.26
N LEU A 214 -6.78 -14.87 2.84
CA LEU A 214 -6.54 -14.57 1.43
C LEU A 214 -5.75 -15.67 0.70
N ALA A 215 -5.17 -16.63 1.42
CA ALA A 215 -4.42 -17.73 0.82
C ALA A 215 -5.30 -18.51 -0.19
N GLY A 216 -4.82 -18.66 -1.42
CA GLY A 216 -5.53 -19.34 -2.51
C GLY A 216 -6.57 -18.48 -3.25
N THR A 217 -6.74 -17.21 -2.87
CA THR A 217 -7.62 -16.29 -3.60
C THR A 217 -7.01 -15.98 -4.98
N PRO A 218 -7.78 -16.11 -6.09
CA PRO A 218 -7.30 -15.73 -7.41
C PRO A 218 -6.79 -14.28 -7.44
N GLY A 219 -5.61 -14.07 -8.05
CA GLY A 219 -4.96 -12.76 -8.12
C GLY A 219 -4.09 -12.41 -6.91
N TRP A 220 -4.09 -13.21 -5.84
CA TRP A 220 -3.23 -13.01 -4.67
C TRP A 220 -2.16 -14.10 -4.58
N PRO A 221 -0.93 -13.85 -5.09
CA PRO A 221 0.14 -14.82 -4.99
C PRO A 221 0.50 -15.10 -3.53
N ALA A 222 0.65 -16.37 -3.19
CA ALA A 222 0.98 -16.78 -1.82
C ALA A 222 2.49 -16.67 -1.56
N LEU A 223 2.87 -15.82 -0.60
CA LEU A 223 4.26 -15.67 -0.15
C LEU A 223 4.26 -15.39 1.37
N PRO A 224 4.99 -16.17 2.20
CA PRO A 224 5.04 -15.93 3.64
C PRO A 224 5.46 -14.51 3.98
N TYR A 225 4.72 -13.87 4.89
CA TYR A 225 5.04 -12.53 5.34
C TYR A 225 6.36 -12.53 6.12
N THR A 226 7.21 -11.55 5.81
CA THR A 226 8.39 -11.18 6.62
C THR A 226 8.45 -9.68 6.72
N ALA A 227 8.76 -9.16 7.90
CA ALA A 227 8.96 -7.72 8.10
C ALA A 227 10.38 -7.25 7.72
N GLU A 228 11.27 -8.14 7.28
CA GLU A 228 12.64 -7.79 6.91
C GLU A 228 12.72 -7.51 5.39
N PRO A 229 12.99 -6.26 4.95
CA PRO A 229 12.92 -5.89 3.53
C PRO A 229 13.87 -6.67 2.63
N ALA A 230 15.09 -6.95 3.07
CA ALA A 230 16.03 -7.77 2.32
C ALA A 230 15.50 -9.19 2.03
N GLN A 231 14.88 -9.81 3.03
CA GLN A 231 14.31 -11.15 2.91
C GLN A 231 13.07 -11.14 2.00
N ALA A 232 12.21 -10.13 2.15
CA ALA A 232 11.02 -9.95 1.32
C ALA A 232 11.40 -9.80 -0.17
N LEU A 233 12.38 -8.95 -0.50
CA LEU A 233 12.84 -8.75 -1.87
C LEU A 233 13.44 -10.03 -2.47
N SER A 234 14.27 -10.74 -1.72
CA SER A 234 14.86 -12.01 -2.16
C SER A 234 13.80 -13.11 -2.36
N ALA A 235 12.77 -13.15 -1.51
CA ALA A 235 11.67 -14.09 -1.63
C ALA A 235 10.76 -13.78 -2.83
N ALA A 236 10.41 -12.51 -3.02
CA ALA A 236 9.61 -12.04 -4.15
C ALA A 236 10.30 -12.30 -5.50
N THR A 237 11.61 -12.06 -5.57
CA THR A 237 12.39 -12.32 -6.80
C THR A 237 12.38 -13.80 -7.15
N ARG A 238 12.65 -14.68 -6.17
CA ARG A 238 12.56 -16.14 -6.38
C ARG A 238 11.15 -16.57 -6.79
N TYR A 239 10.12 -15.96 -6.21
CA TYR A 239 8.74 -16.24 -6.57
C TYR A 239 8.48 -15.91 -8.05
N VAL A 240 8.96 -14.76 -8.54
CA VAL A 240 8.83 -14.36 -9.96
C VAL A 240 9.59 -15.34 -10.87
N VAL A 241 10.81 -15.74 -10.52
CA VAL A 241 11.60 -16.72 -11.28
C VAL A 241 10.87 -18.07 -11.37
N GLN A 242 10.35 -18.59 -10.26
CA GLN A 242 9.61 -19.85 -10.21
C GLN A 242 8.34 -19.86 -11.07
N ARG A 243 7.80 -18.68 -11.39
CA ARG A 243 6.62 -18.49 -12.25
C ARG A 243 6.98 -18.27 -13.72
N GLY A 244 8.22 -18.49 -14.12
CA GLY A 244 8.70 -18.31 -15.50
C GLY A 244 9.13 -16.87 -15.80
N GLY A 245 9.37 -16.05 -14.77
CA GLY A 245 10.02 -14.76 -14.93
C GLY A 245 11.50 -14.91 -15.37
N PRO A 246 12.17 -13.79 -15.68
CA PRO A 246 13.59 -13.79 -16.01
C PRO A 246 14.42 -14.46 -14.91
N ASP A 247 15.45 -15.20 -15.29
CA ASP A 247 16.38 -15.84 -14.35
C ASP A 247 17.21 -14.77 -13.62
N SER A 248 16.64 -14.24 -12.54
CA SER A 248 17.20 -13.19 -11.70
C SER A 248 17.58 -13.76 -10.33
N HIS A 249 18.81 -13.49 -9.92
CA HIS A 249 19.32 -13.85 -8.60
C HIS A 249 19.83 -12.59 -7.93
N LEU A 250 19.34 -12.30 -6.72
CA LEU A 250 19.79 -11.18 -5.93
C LEU A 250 20.75 -11.65 -4.84
N HIS A 251 21.85 -10.91 -4.67
CA HIS A 251 22.72 -11.01 -3.52
C HIS A 251 22.82 -9.64 -2.83
N ILE A 252 22.24 -9.55 -1.63
CA ILE A 252 22.22 -8.32 -0.84
C ILE A 252 23.54 -8.24 -0.07
N GLU A 253 24.37 -7.26 -0.45
CA GLU A 253 25.66 -7.00 0.20
C GLU A 253 25.49 -6.12 1.45
N ARG A 254 24.53 -5.19 1.41
CA ARG A 254 24.25 -4.26 2.50
C ARG A 254 22.77 -4.00 2.65
N GLU A 255 22.32 -4.01 3.89
CA GLU A 255 21.00 -3.57 4.30
C GLU A 255 21.14 -2.45 5.34
N THR A 256 20.35 -1.40 5.19
CA THR A 256 20.34 -0.24 6.08
C THR A 256 18.91 0.15 6.36
N ARG A 257 18.46 0.02 7.61
CA ARG A 257 17.09 0.39 7.98
C ARG A 257 16.84 1.88 7.76
N VAL A 258 15.71 2.18 7.14
CA VAL A 258 15.21 3.53 6.91
C VAL A 258 14.01 3.75 7.82
N SER A 259 13.99 4.86 8.55
CA SER A 259 12.84 5.23 9.38
C SER A 259 11.69 5.65 8.49
N VAL A 260 10.53 5.04 8.70
CA VAL A 260 9.27 5.36 8.02
C VAL A 260 8.21 5.78 9.03
N PRO A 261 7.21 6.58 8.64
CA PRO A 261 6.09 6.92 9.51
C PRO A 261 5.42 5.68 10.13
N PRO A 262 4.90 5.79 11.37
CA PRO A 262 4.14 4.71 11.99
C PRO A 262 3.01 4.21 11.09
N GLY A 263 2.86 2.89 10.98
CA GLY A 263 1.83 2.26 10.15
C GLY A 263 2.23 2.00 8.69
N MET A 264 3.34 2.55 8.19
CA MET A 264 3.83 2.24 6.83
C MET A 264 4.59 0.92 6.73
N GLY A 265 4.98 0.32 7.86
CA GLY A 265 5.70 -0.95 7.91
C GLY A 265 7.19 -0.76 8.13
N THR A 266 8.02 -1.53 7.44
CA THR A 266 9.48 -1.55 7.59
C THR A 266 10.13 -1.23 6.25
N ALA A 267 11.20 -0.44 6.27
CA ALA A 267 11.94 -0.12 5.06
C ALA A 267 13.44 -0.21 5.28
N ALA A 268 14.16 -0.53 4.21
CA ALA A 268 15.61 -0.52 4.19
C ALA A 268 16.15 -0.09 2.83
N GLU A 269 17.26 0.66 2.87
CA GLU A 269 18.16 0.81 1.73
C GLU A 269 18.92 -0.50 1.54
N LEU A 270 18.89 -1.01 0.32
CA LEU A 270 19.50 -2.26 -0.10
C LEU A 270 20.52 -1.96 -1.19
N ILE A 271 21.74 -2.47 -1.02
CA ILE A 271 22.77 -2.47 -2.04
C ILE A 271 23.23 -3.90 -2.25
N GLY A 272 23.39 -4.27 -3.52
CA GLY A 272 23.80 -5.62 -3.85
C GLY A 272 24.14 -5.83 -5.32
N THR A 273 24.25 -7.10 -5.66
CA THR A 273 24.40 -7.58 -7.03
C THR A 273 23.18 -8.35 -7.47
N GLU A 274 22.97 -8.38 -8.77
CA GLU A 274 21.88 -9.12 -9.36
C GLU A 274 22.26 -9.80 -10.68
N THR A 275 21.41 -10.70 -11.16
CA THR A 275 21.45 -11.14 -12.55
C THR A 275 20.43 -10.32 -13.34
N LEU A 276 20.93 -9.44 -14.22
CA LEU A 276 20.10 -8.65 -15.12
C LEU A 276 19.53 -9.52 -16.24
N ARG A 277 18.54 -8.99 -16.96
CA ARG A 277 17.99 -9.65 -18.16
C ARG A 277 19.12 -10.00 -19.14
N GLY A 278 19.12 -11.26 -19.59
CA GLY A 278 20.19 -11.80 -20.44
C GLY A 278 21.36 -12.41 -19.67
N GLY A 279 21.25 -12.60 -18.35
CA GLY A 279 22.21 -13.34 -17.55
C GLY A 279 23.46 -12.55 -17.15
N ARG A 280 23.48 -11.23 -17.38
CA ARG A 280 24.65 -10.39 -17.09
C ARG A 280 24.67 -9.98 -15.61
N PRO A 281 25.85 -9.95 -14.97
CA PRO A 281 25.97 -9.47 -13.61
C PRO A 281 25.66 -7.97 -13.54
N GLY A 282 24.72 -7.61 -12.69
CA GLY A 282 24.31 -6.25 -12.39
C GLY A 282 24.69 -5.84 -10.97
N ARG A 283 24.61 -4.53 -10.75
CA ARG A 283 24.60 -3.92 -9.43
C ARG A 283 23.33 -3.10 -9.27
N PHE A 284 22.80 -3.08 -8.06
CA PHE A 284 21.65 -2.27 -7.71
C PHE A 284 21.87 -1.47 -6.43
N ASP A 285 21.15 -0.37 -6.32
CA ASP A 285 21.02 0.48 -5.14
C ASP A 285 19.56 0.96 -5.07
N GLY A 286 18.92 0.85 -3.92
CA GLY A 286 17.55 1.31 -3.78
C GLY A 286 16.95 1.07 -2.40
N VAL A 287 15.66 1.34 -2.30
CA VAL A 287 14.89 1.17 -1.06
C VAL A 287 13.79 0.14 -1.30
N ALA A 288 13.67 -0.82 -0.39
CA ALA A 288 12.54 -1.72 -0.28
C ALA A 288 11.72 -1.35 0.96
N LEU A 289 10.40 -1.35 0.81
CA LEU A 289 9.43 -1.14 1.88
C LEU A 289 8.47 -2.33 1.92
N VAL A 290 8.29 -2.89 3.11
CA VAL A 290 7.32 -3.95 3.36
C VAL A 290 6.18 -3.38 4.19
N SER A 291 4.96 -3.45 3.67
CA SER A 291 3.78 -3.01 4.41
C SER A 291 3.54 -3.92 5.61
N PRO A 292 2.88 -3.45 6.68
CA PRO A 292 2.36 -4.34 7.71
C PRO A 292 1.42 -5.38 7.10
N LEU A 293 1.28 -6.51 7.80
CA LEU A 293 0.29 -7.51 7.47
C LEU A 293 -1.12 -6.93 7.68
N GLY A 294 -1.92 -6.90 6.62
CA GLY A 294 -3.30 -6.41 6.65
C GLY A 294 -4.25 -7.34 7.40
N GLN A 295 -5.47 -6.86 7.69
CA GLN A 295 -6.47 -7.60 8.48
C GLN A 295 -6.85 -8.98 7.89
N TYR A 296 -6.76 -9.13 6.56
CA TYR A 296 -7.04 -10.40 5.86
C TYR A 296 -5.76 -11.16 5.50
N GLY A 297 -4.62 -10.71 6.03
CA GLY A 297 -3.28 -11.29 5.82
C GLY A 297 -2.64 -11.01 4.45
N GLY A 298 -3.13 -10.00 3.73
CA GLY A 298 -2.45 -9.44 2.58
C GLY A 298 -1.31 -8.52 3.00
N TRP A 299 -0.24 -8.46 2.23
CA TRP A 299 0.89 -7.56 2.44
C TRP A 299 1.52 -7.17 1.10
N SER A 300 2.28 -6.08 1.07
CA SER A 300 2.94 -5.61 -0.14
C SER A 300 4.44 -5.36 0.07
N LEU A 301 5.21 -5.59 -0.99
CA LEU A 301 6.59 -5.16 -1.13
C LEU A 301 6.64 -4.06 -2.18
N SER A 302 7.05 -2.86 -1.79
CA SER A 302 7.25 -1.72 -2.67
C SER A 302 8.75 -1.44 -2.82
N VAL A 303 9.21 -1.21 -4.05
CA VAL A 303 10.61 -0.96 -4.34
C VAL A 303 10.80 0.34 -5.12
N LYS A 304 11.91 1.02 -4.82
CA LYS A 304 12.48 2.12 -5.60
C LYS A 304 13.94 1.84 -5.81
N MET A 305 14.34 1.46 -7.01
CA MET A 305 15.65 0.90 -7.26
C MET A 305 16.25 1.45 -8.55
N ILE A 306 17.57 1.49 -8.59
CA ILE A 306 18.33 1.68 -9.83
C ILE A 306 19.25 0.48 -9.99
N SER A 307 19.43 0.03 -11.22
CA SER A 307 20.40 -1.00 -11.54
C SER A 307 21.05 -0.81 -12.90
N ALA A 308 22.23 -1.41 -13.05
CA ALA A 308 22.99 -1.41 -14.31
C ALA A 308 24.02 -2.54 -14.29
N PRO A 309 24.56 -2.94 -15.47
CA PRO A 309 25.67 -3.88 -15.54
C PRO A 309 26.80 -3.47 -14.59
N ALA A 310 27.36 -4.42 -13.84
CA ALA A 310 28.29 -4.11 -12.76
C ALA A 310 29.51 -3.28 -13.24
N GLU A 311 29.95 -3.52 -14.47
CA GLU A 311 31.04 -2.83 -15.15
C GLU A 311 30.71 -1.39 -15.59
N THR A 312 29.42 -1.05 -15.77
CA THR A 312 28.98 0.28 -16.19
C THR A 312 28.28 1.06 -15.09
N PHE A 313 27.90 0.42 -13.98
CA PHE A 313 27.08 1.00 -12.91
C PHE A 313 27.57 2.38 -12.44
N GLN A 314 28.85 2.53 -12.09
CA GLN A 314 29.38 3.82 -11.61
C GLN A 314 29.39 4.91 -12.68
N ARG A 315 29.53 4.52 -13.96
CA ARG A 315 29.51 5.45 -15.09
C ARG A 315 28.09 5.89 -15.44
N GLU A 316 27.13 4.98 -15.36
CA GLU A 316 25.72 5.26 -15.66
C GLU A 316 24.98 5.88 -14.47
N LEU A 317 25.51 5.78 -13.24
CA LEU A 317 24.88 6.29 -12.02
C LEU A 317 24.35 7.74 -12.14
N PRO A 318 25.08 8.72 -12.71
CA PRO A 318 24.52 10.07 -12.88
C PRO A 318 23.26 10.10 -13.75
N THR A 319 23.21 9.27 -14.79
CA THR A 319 22.02 9.15 -15.66
C THR A 319 20.89 8.43 -14.93
N LEU A 320 21.18 7.34 -14.21
CA LEU A 320 20.18 6.62 -13.41
C LEU A 320 19.55 7.53 -12.35
N LEU A 321 20.36 8.31 -11.64
CA LEU A 321 19.88 9.28 -10.67
C LEU A 321 19.07 10.40 -11.33
N ALA A 322 19.49 10.89 -12.50
CA ALA A 322 18.73 11.92 -13.20
C ALA A 322 17.34 11.42 -13.65
N ILE A 323 17.23 10.15 -14.08
CA ILE A 323 15.93 9.51 -14.35
C ILE A 323 15.14 9.39 -13.05
N PHE A 324 15.77 8.85 -11.99
CA PHE A 324 15.15 8.66 -10.68
C PHE A 324 14.59 9.97 -10.10
N GLU A 325 15.32 11.07 -10.22
CA GLU A 325 14.93 12.40 -9.72
C GLU A 325 13.89 13.09 -10.60
N SER A 326 13.80 12.73 -11.88
CA SER A 326 12.82 13.32 -12.80
C SER A 326 11.39 12.82 -12.58
N TYR A 327 11.22 11.74 -11.82
CA TYR A 327 9.94 11.10 -11.58
C TYR A 327 9.08 11.91 -10.61
N HIS A 328 7.88 12.25 -11.07
CA HIS A 328 6.86 12.94 -10.31
C HIS A 328 5.51 12.23 -10.47
N VAL A 329 4.83 12.02 -9.35
CA VAL A 329 3.46 11.53 -9.33
C VAL A 329 2.50 12.71 -9.27
N ASN A 330 1.53 12.73 -10.18
CA ASN A 330 0.38 13.60 -10.05
C ASN A 330 -0.55 13.06 -8.95
N GLN A 331 -0.42 13.62 -7.73
CA GLN A 331 -1.17 13.18 -6.55
C GLN A 331 -2.69 13.41 -6.69
N GLU A 332 -3.11 14.41 -7.44
CA GLU A 332 -4.53 14.69 -7.70
C GLU A 332 -5.14 13.57 -8.55
N ARG A 333 -4.52 13.26 -9.69
CA ARG A 333 -4.93 12.15 -10.57
C ARG A 333 -4.87 10.80 -9.86
N ARG A 334 -3.82 10.56 -9.07
CA ARG A 334 -3.73 9.34 -8.26
C ARG A 334 -4.88 9.28 -7.24
N GLY A 335 -5.21 10.39 -6.60
CA GLY A 335 -6.34 10.49 -5.67
C GLY A 335 -7.68 10.19 -6.33
N GLU A 336 -7.92 10.74 -7.53
CA GLU A 336 -9.10 10.44 -8.36
C GLU A 336 -9.19 8.95 -8.67
N GLN A 337 -8.11 8.33 -9.16
CA GLN A 337 -8.07 6.89 -9.47
C GLN A 337 -8.33 6.03 -8.25
N VAL A 338 -7.72 6.35 -7.10
CA VAL A 338 -7.97 5.63 -5.85
C VAL A 338 -9.46 5.72 -5.47
N HIS A 339 -10.07 6.90 -5.61
CA HIS A 339 -11.50 7.08 -5.36
C HIS A 339 -12.37 6.24 -6.32
N GLU A 340 -12.04 6.24 -7.62
CA GLU A 340 -12.73 5.43 -8.62
C GLU A 340 -12.60 3.93 -8.35
N ASN A 341 -11.41 3.46 -7.98
CA ASN A 341 -11.14 2.07 -7.64
C ASN A 341 -11.92 1.65 -6.38
N ILE A 342 -11.97 2.50 -5.35
CA ILE A 342 -12.78 2.26 -4.14
C ILE A 342 -14.26 2.17 -4.52
N ALA A 343 -14.77 3.11 -5.33
CA ALA A 343 -16.17 3.11 -5.77
C ALA A 343 -16.51 1.87 -6.60
N ALA A 344 -15.61 1.44 -7.48
CA ALA A 344 -15.76 0.20 -8.24
C ALA A 344 -15.78 -1.04 -7.34
N GLY A 345 -14.88 -1.10 -6.35
CA GLY A 345 -14.85 -2.17 -5.35
C GLY A 345 -16.15 -2.26 -4.56
N TRP A 346 -16.67 -1.12 -4.09
CA TRP A 346 -17.97 -1.08 -3.40
C TRP A 346 -19.12 -1.61 -4.25
N ARG A 347 -19.19 -1.25 -5.53
CA ARG A 347 -20.20 -1.77 -6.47
C ARG A 347 -20.10 -3.29 -6.61
N GLN A 348 -18.88 -3.82 -6.72
CA GLN A 348 -18.65 -5.26 -6.81
C GLN A 348 -19.07 -5.99 -5.51
N THR A 349 -18.68 -5.47 -4.35
CA THR A 349 -19.10 -6.03 -3.05
C THR A 349 -20.61 -6.01 -2.90
N GLN A 350 -21.28 -4.92 -3.27
CA GLN A 350 -22.74 -4.85 -3.25
C GLN A 350 -23.39 -5.90 -4.16
N ALA A 351 -22.87 -6.11 -5.37
CA ALA A 351 -23.37 -7.14 -6.27
C ALA A 351 -23.21 -8.56 -5.68
N ILE A 352 -22.08 -8.87 -5.04
CA ILE A 352 -21.86 -10.16 -4.37
C ILE A 352 -22.84 -10.35 -3.20
N LEU A 353 -23.05 -9.31 -2.39
CA LEU A 353 -24.00 -9.38 -1.26
C LEU A 353 -25.44 -9.60 -1.75
N GLN A 354 -25.86 -8.93 -2.83
CA GLN A 354 -27.17 -9.15 -3.45
C GLN A 354 -27.31 -10.57 -3.98
N ALA A 355 -26.33 -11.08 -4.72
CA ALA A 355 -26.33 -12.45 -5.23
C ALA A 355 -26.41 -13.48 -4.09
N ASN A 356 -25.68 -13.26 -2.99
CA ASN A 356 -25.74 -14.13 -1.82
C ASN A 356 -27.11 -14.08 -1.12
N ALA A 357 -27.74 -12.91 -1.02
CA ALA A 357 -29.08 -12.76 -0.46
C ALA A 357 -30.11 -13.52 -1.31
N GLU A 358 -30.02 -13.45 -2.64
CA GLU A 358 -30.88 -14.22 -3.55
C GLU A 358 -30.69 -15.74 -3.40
N VAL A 359 -29.44 -16.20 -3.25
CA VAL A 359 -29.15 -17.62 -3.01
C VAL A 359 -29.73 -18.07 -1.67
N GLN A 360 -29.61 -17.26 -0.61
CA GLN A 360 -30.23 -17.56 0.69
C GLN A 360 -31.76 -17.62 0.61
N GLN A 361 -32.39 -16.69 -0.12
CA GLN A 361 -33.84 -16.71 -0.34
C GLN A 361 -34.28 -17.96 -1.09
N ARG A 362 -33.56 -18.33 -2.17
CA ARG A 362 -33.82 -19.56 -2.92
C ARG A 362 -33.67 -20.80 -2.04
N ASN A 363 -32.60 -20.90 -1.27
CA ASN A 363 -32.37 -22.02 -0.35
C ASN A 363 -33.47 -22.11 0.70
N SER A 364 -33.93 -20.98 1.24
CA SER A 364 -35.04 -20.93 2.20
C SER A 364 -36.35 -21.39 1.57
N ALA A 365 -36.64 -20.99 0.33
CA ALA A 365 -37.83 -21.43 -0.41
C ALA A 365 -37.80 -22.94 -0.68
N VAL A 366 -36.66 -23.49 -1.11
CA VAL A 366 -36.47 -24.93 -1.32
C VAL A 366 -36.63 -25.71 -0.01
N PHE A 367 -36.04 -25.22 1.08
CA PHE A 367 -36.21 -25.82 2.41
C PHE A 367 -37.68 -25.82 2.86
N ASN A 368 -38.38 -24.70 2.71
CA ASN A 368 -39.80 -24.59 3.06
C ASN A 368 -40.67 -25.53 2.23
N ALA A 369 -40.41 -25.64 0.91
CA ALA A 369 -41.10 -26.58 0.04
C ALA A 369 -40.83 -28.05 0.44
N SER A 370 -39.58 -28.38 0.80
CA SER A 370 -39.20 -29.70 1.31
C SER A 370 -39.93 -30.04 2.62
N MET A 371 -40.00 -29.09 3.56
CA MET A 371 -40.74 -29.25 4.82
C MET A 371 -42.25 -29.42 4.60
N ALA A 372 -42.84 -28.70 3.65
CA ALA A 372 -44.24 -28.89 3.27
C ALA A 372 -44.49 -30.29 2.68
N ASN A 373 -43.60 -30.76 1.80
CA ASN A 373 -43.67 -32.10 1.25
C ASN A 373 -43.52 -33.19 2.33
N ALA A 374 -42.58 -33.03 3.26
CA ALA A 374 -42.40 -33.95 4.38
C ALA A 374 -43.65 -34.07 5.25
N ARG A 375 -44.34 -32.96 5.51
CA ARG A 375 -45.63 -32.96 6.23
C ARG A 375 -46.72 -33.72 5.49
N ASN A 376 -46.79 -33.57 4.16
CA ASN A 376 -47.77 -34.31 3.34
C ASN A 376 -47.47 -35.82 3.33
N VAL A 377 -46.20 -36.21 3.26
CA VAL A 377 -45.80 -37.63 3.36
C VAL A 377 -46.15 -38.19 4.73
N GLN A 378 -45.84 -37.48 5.81
CA GLN A 378 -46.19 -37.92 7.17
C GLN A 378 -47.70 -38.07 7.34
N ASP A 379 -48.48 -37.09 6.86
CA ASP A 379 -49.95 -37.16 6.91
C ASP A 379 -50.50 -38.37 6.13
N SER A 380 -49.93 -38.68 4.96
CA SER A 380 -50.28 -39.87 4.19
C SER A 380 -49.93 -41.17 4.91
N ILE A 381 -48.81 -41.21 5.65
CA ILE A 381 -48.42 -42.35 6.48
C ILE A 381 -49.42 -42.51 7.63
N ASP A 382 -49.67 -41.44 8.40
CA ASP A 382 -50.61 -41.46 9.53
C ASP A 382 -52.00 -41.95 9.09
N ARG A 383 -52.47 -41.44 7.95
CA ARG A 383 -53.76 -41.83 7.34
C ARG A 383 -53.81 -43.30 6.94
N SER A 384 -52.74 -43.79 6.30
CA SER A 384 -52.62 -45.20 5.90
C SER A 384 -52.56 -46.12 7.12
N THR A 385 -51.84 -45.71 8.17
CA THR A 385 -51.77 -46.42 9.45
C THR A 385 -53.14 -46.51 10.09
N ALA A 386 -53.93 -45.44 10.11
CA ALA A 386 -55.30 -45.48 10.64
C ALA A 386 -56.21 -46.41 9.83
N GLY A 387 -56.14 -46.37 8.50
CA GLY A 387 -56.86 -47.32 7.64
C GLY A 387 -56.49 -48.77 7.95
N PHE A 388 -55.22 -49.06 8.18
CA PHE A 388 -54.75 -50.39 8.59
C PHE A 388 -55.27 -50.80 9.97
N VAL A 389 -55.28 -49.88 10.94
CA VAL A 389 -55.86 -50.12 12.27
C VAL A 389 -57.36 -50.42 12.18
N HIS A 390 -58.10 -49.70 11.36
CA HIS A 390 -59.52 -49.96 11.11
C HIS A 390 -59.74 -51.36 10.52
N TYR A 391 -58.94 -51.75 9.54
CA TYR A 391 -58.95 -53.09 8.96
C TYR A 391 -58.68 -54.19 10.00
N LEU A 392 -57.65 -54.04 10.83
CA LEU A 392 -57.31 -55.02 11.89
C LEU A 392 -58.44 -55.18 12.93
N ASN A 393 -59.17 -54.11 13.22
CA ASN A 393 -60.23 -54.09 14.21
C ASN A 393 -61.62 -54.42 13.64
N ASP A 394 -61.74 -54.75 12.35
CA ASP A 394 -63.02 -54.95 11.64
C ASP A 394 -63.98 -53.74 11.79
N THR A 395 -63.42 -52.53 11.69
CA THR A 395 -64.16 -51.27 11.73
C THR A 395 -63.96 -50.47 10.45
N THR A 396 -64.88 -49.57 10.15
CA THR A 396 -64.74 -48.60 9.05
C THR A 396 -65.32 -47.25 9.43
N VAL A 397 -64.98 -46.21 8.66
CA VAL A 397 -65.53 -44.87 8.79
C VAL A 397 -66.72 -44.74 7.84
N LEU A 398 -67.90 -44.52 8.42
CA LEU A 398 -69.14 -44.31 7.67
C LEU A 398 -69.47 -42.82 7.62
N GLN A 399 -69.90 -42.33 6.46
CA GLN A 399 -70.40 -40.96 6.30
C GLN A 399 -71.89 -40.94 6.00
N HIS A 400 -72.63 -40.05 6.68
CA HIS A 400 -73.97 -39.67 6.31
C HIS A 400 -73.90 -38.55 5.25
N VAL A 401 -74.22 -38.88 4.00
CA VAL A 401 -74.03 -38.01 2.81
C VAL A 401 -74.76 -36.66 2.93
N PRO A 402 -76.01 -36.56 3.42
CA PRO A 402 -76.73 -35.30 3.46
C PRO A 402 -76.13 -34.21 4.35
N ASN A 403 -75.55 -34.57 5.50
CA ASN A 403 -74.97 -33.61 6.46
C ASN A 403 -73.44 -33.71 6.58
N GLY A 404 -72.82 -34.71 5.95
CA GLY A 404 -71.38 -34.93 5.94
C GLY A 404 -70.80 -35.51 7.23
N GLU A 405 -71.63 -35.82 8.24
CA GLU A 405 -71.17 -36.39 9.52
C GLU A 405 -70.52 -37.75 9.31
N THR A 406 -69.46 -38.01 10.05
CA THR A 406 -68.69 -39.26 9.96
C THR A 406 -68.56 -39.93 11.32
N GLY A 407 -68.50 -41.27 11.35
CA GLY A 407 -68.28 -42.03 12.56
C GLY A 407 -67.65 -43.39 12.28
N THR A 408 -66.85 -43.88 13.23
CA THR A 408 -66.27 -45.23 13.16
C THR A 408 -67.27 -46.26 13.69
N VAL A 409 -67.58 -47.27 12.89
CA VAL A 409 -68.52 -48.36 13.23
C VAL A 409 -67.95 -49.71 12.80
N ASN A 410 -68.52 -50.82 13.28
CA ASN A 410 -68.14 -52.16 12.81
C ASN A 410 -68.49 -52.36 11.32
N GLN A 411 -67.65 -53.10 10.59
CA GLN A 411 -67.79 -53.30 9.13
C GLN A 411 -69.13 -53.91 8.72
N ASN A 412 -69.63 -54.87 9.49
CA ASN A 412 -70.91 -55.53 9.19
C ASN A 412 -72.08 -54.56 9.35
N PHE A 413 -72.02 -53.68 10.36
CA PHE A 413 -73.01 -52.64 10.57
C PHE A 413 -72.99 -51.61 9.45
N ALA A 414 -71.81 -51.10 9.06
CA ALA A 414 -71.67 -50.19 7.93
C ALA A 414 -72.24 -50.79 6.63
N THR A 415 -71.89 -52.04 6.33
CA THR A 415 -72.38 -52.76 5.15
C THR A 415 -73.90 -52.91 5.16
N GLY A 416 -74.49 -53.22 6.31
CA GLY A 416 -75.94 -53.30 6.48
C GLY A 416 -76.62 -51.96 6.23
N LEU A 417 -76.07 -50.87 6.78
CA LEU A 417 -76.65 -49.53 6.65
C LEU A 417 -76.55 -49.00 5.21
N ILE A 418 -75.41 -49.16 4.55
CA ILE A 418 -75.23 -48.79 3.14
C ILE A 418 -76.17 -49.59 2.23
N ARG A 419 -76.37 -50.89 2.49
CA ARG A 419 -77.30 -51.71 1.70
C ARG A 419 -78.75 -51.28 1.90
N ALA A 420 -79.13 -50.91 3.12
CA ALA A 420 -80.47 -50.46 3.45
C ALA A 420 -80.79 -49.07 2.88
N ASP A 421 -79.82 -48.15 2.91
CA ASP A 421 -79.98 -46.78 2.42
C ASP A 421 -78.70 -46.27 1.72
N PRO A 422 -78.46 -46.71 0.47
CA PRO A 422 -77.26 -46.36 -0.27
C PRO A 422 -77.24 -44.89 -0.74
N ARG A 423 -78.36 -44.17 -0.61
CA ARG A 423 -78.44 -42.74 -0.98
C ARG A 423 -77.88 -41.86 0.12
N ASN A 424 -78.04 -42.27 1.37
CA ASN A 424 -77.67 -41.45 2.52
C ASN A 424 -76.41 -41.91 3.23
N PHE A 425 -75.92 -43.14 2.99
CA PHE A 425 -74.71 -43.64 3.63
C PHE A 425 -73.68 -44.15 2.62
N ARG A 426 -72.41 -43.81 2.87
CA ARG A 426 -71.26 -44.36 2.14
C ARG A 426 -70.11 -44.63 3.09
N GLU A 427 -69.28 -45.59 2.72
CA GLU A 427 -67.97 -45.79 3.35
C GLU A 427 -67.02 -44.66 2.91
N VAL A 428 -66.26 -44.12 3.86
CA VAL A 428 -65.24 -43.10 3.60
C VAL A 428 -63.95 -43.83 3.22
N PRO A 429 -63.42 -43.63 1.99
CA PRO A 429 -62.15 -44.23 1.62
C PRO A 429 -61.01 -43.65 2.46
N VAL A 430 -59.95 -44.42 2.69
CA VAL A 430 -58.77 -43.98 3.49
C VAL A 430 -58.22 -42.65 2.97
N SER A 431 -58.25 -42.38 1.66
CA SER A 431 -57.80 -41.10 1.08
C SER A 431 -58.59 -39.88 1.56
N GLU A 432 -59.82 -40.06 2.05
CA GLU A 432 -60.73 -39.00 2.52
C GLU A 432 -60.76 -38.86 4.05
N TYR A 433 -59.98 -39.66 4.79
CA TYR A 433 -59.91 -39.52 6.24
C TYR A 433 -59.40 -38.14 6.64
N GLN A 434 -59.92 -37.62 7.75
CA GLN A 434 -59.64 -36.29 8.26
C GLN A 434 -58.80 -36.35 9.54
N LYS A 435 -57.66 -35.66 9.53
CA LYS A 435 -56.76 -35.56 10.69
C LYS A 435 -57.47 -34.90 11.87
N GLY A 436 -57.36 -35.50 13.05
CA GLY A 436 -58.03 -35.09 14.28
C GLY A 436 -59.47 -35.60 14.44
N ILE A 437 -60.01 -36.31 13.44
CA ILE A 437 -61.35 -36.93 13.51
C ILE A 437 -61.23 -38.45 13.31
N HIS A 438 -60.54 -38.88 12.26
CA HIS A 438 -60.34 -40.30 11.95
C HIS A 438 -58.94 -40.80 12.32
N TYR A 439 -57.93 -39.91 12.36
CA TYR A 439 -56.54 -40.24 12.65
C TYR A 439 -55.73 -39.08 13.23
#